data_AF-A0A2M7Z3H8-F1
#
_entry.id   AF-A0A2M7Z3H8-F1
#
_cell.length_a   1.000
_cell.length_b   1.000
_cell.length_c   1.000
_cell.angle_alpha   90.00
_cell.angle_beta   90.00
_cell.angle_gamma   90.00
#
_symmetry.space_group_name_H-M   'P 1'
#
loop_
_entity.id
_entity.type
_entity.pdbx_description
1 polymer ?
#
loop_
_entity_poly.entity_id
_entity_poly.type
_entity_poly.pdbx_seq_one_letter_code
_entity_poly.pdbx_strand_id
1 'polypeptide(L)'
;DEELYKKAKITNLILFGINSIIENKEKCTFERLIKECFTIFPEIFSFSKYPQWPDSLKLDRQLRTLRKRKLITGNPKTSFSLTKLGKKIALETSKSFRQRKLFK
;
A
#
# COMPACT_ATOMS: atom_id res chain seq x y z
N ASP A 1 9.83 9.78 8.39
CA ASP A 1 9.58 9.26 9.74
C ASP A 1 9.50 7.75 9.71
N GLU A 2 10.66 7.12 9.83
CA GLU A 2 10.88 5.68 9.68
C GLU A 2 10.14 4.85 10.75
N GLU A 3 10.03 5.35 11.99
CA GLU A 3 9.30 4.63 13.05
C GLU A 3 7.77 4.64 12.91
N LEU A 4 7.20 5.53 12.10
CA LEU A 4 5.73 5.72 12.03
C LEU A 4 4.99 4.60 11.30
N TYR A 5 5.68 3.85 10.42
CA TYR A 5 5.06 2.81 9.58
C TYR A 5 5.15 1.41 10.20
N LYS A 6 6.07 1.18 11.14
CA LYS A 6 6.27 -0.14 11.78
C LYS A 6 5.06 -0.62 12.59
N LYS A 7 4.22 0.29 13.09
CA LYS A 7 2.98 -0.05 13.82
C LYS A 7 1.76 -0.23 12.91
N ALA A 8 1.80 0.27 11.68
CA ALA A 8 0.69 0.11 10.74
C ALA A 8 0.73 -1.30 10.13
N LYS A 9 -0.42 -1.98 10.07
CA LYS A 9 -0.50 -3.28 9.38
C LYS A 9 -0.11 -3.09 7.92
N ILE A 10 0.77 -3.97 7.40
CA ILE A 10 1.22 -3.93 6.00
C ILE A 10 0.05 -3.85 5.00
N THR A 11 -1.09 -4.49 5.32
CA THR A 11 -2.32 -4.40 4.53
C THR A 11 -2.85 -2.97 4.37
N ASN A 12 -2.73 -2.14 5.40
CA ASN A 12 -3.20 -0.75 5.36
C ASN A 12 -2.25 0.11 4.52
N LEU A 13 -0.94 -0.15 4.58
CA LEU A 13 0.05 0.50 3.72
C LEU A 13 -0.20 0.18 2.24
N ILE A 14 -0.57 -1.08 1.93
CA ILE A 14 -0.95 -1.48 0.57
C ILE A 14 -2.23 -0.78 0.12
N LEU A 15 -3.27 -0.73 0.97
CA LEU A 15 -4.51 0.00 0.65
C LEU A 15 -4.25 1.49 0.40
N PHE A 16 -3.35 2.10 1.18
CA PHE A 16 -2.90 3.47 0.97
C PHE A 16 -2.20 3.63 -0.39
N GLY A 17 -1.27 2.73 -0.74
CA GLY A 17 -0.57 2.74 -2.03
C GLY A 17 -1.54 2.63 -3.21
N ILE A 18 -2.52 1.71 -3.15
CA ILE A 18 -3.56 1.59 -4.18
C ILE A 18 -4.36 2.89 -4.29
N ASN A 19 -4.74 3.50 -3.16
CA ASN A 19 -5.49 4.76 -3.16
C ASN A 19 -4.68 5.91 -3.79
N SER A 20 -3.39 6.03 -3.47
CA SER A 20 -2.47 7.03 -4.04
C SER A 20 -2.43 6.96 -5.57
N ILE A 21 -2.24 5.76 -6.12
CA ILE A 21 -2.20 5.55 -7.57
C ILE A 21 -3.52 5.93 -8.23
N ILE A 22 -4.65 5.51 -7.65
CA ILE A 22 -5.99 5.80 -8.19
C ILE A 22 -6.31 7.29 -8.12
N GLU A 23 -5.93 7.99 -7.05
CA GLU A 23 -6.10 9.44 -6.90
C GLU A 23 -5.30 10.22 -7.95
N ASN A 24 -4.13 9.70 -8.34
CA ASN A 24 -3.33 10.22 -9.46
C ASN A 24 -3.88 9.84 -10.85
N LYS A 25 -5.08 9.24 -10.91
CA LYS A 25 -5.74 8.77 -12.13
C LYS A 25 -4.93 7.74 -12.93
N GLU A 26 -4.03 7.02 -12.24
CA GLU A 26 -3.23 5.96 -12.85
C GLU A 26 -3.88 4.58 -12.68
N LYS A 27 -3.59 3.67 -13.62
CA LYS A 27 -4.01 2.27 -13.50
C LYS A 27 -3.13 1.54 -12.49
N CYS A 28 -3.73 1.01 -11.42
CA CYS A 28 -3.01 0.28 -10.39
C CYS A 28 -2.68 -1.16 -10.80
N THR A 29 -1.73 -1.34 -11.72
CA THR A 29 -1.14 -2.65 -12.05
C THR A 29 -0.26 -3.15 -10.90
N PHE A 30 0.13 -4.43 -10.94
CA PHE A 30 0.98 -5.02 -9.89
C PHE A 30 2.35 -4.35 -9.79
N GLU A 31 3.03 -4.14 -10.92
CA GLU A 31 4.33 -3.45 -10.98
C GLU A 31 4.23 -2.01 -10.50
N ARG A 32 3.16 -1.29 -10.91
CA ARG A 32 2.94 0.09 -10.47
C ARG A 32 2.75 0.17 -8.96
N LEU A 33 2.02 -0.79 -8.40
CA LEU A 33 1.80 -0.91 -6.96
C LEU A 33 3.09 -1.25 -6.20
N ILE A 34 3.92 -2.16 -6.71
CA ILE A 34 5.25 -2.45 -6.14
C ILE A 34 6.07 -1.16 -6.07
N LYS A 35 6.19 -0.45 -7.22
CA LYS A 35 6.93 0.81 -7.29
C LYS A 35 6.42 1.82 -6.27
N GLU A 36 5.10 2.03 -6.20
CA GLU A 36 4.49 3.00 -5.29
C GLU A 36 4.74 2.64 -3.82
N CYS A 37 4.44 1.41 -3.42
CA CYS A 37 4.64 0.98 -2.03
C CYS A 37 6.10 1.03 -1.60
N PHE A 38 7.03 0.65 -2.48
CA PHE A 38 8.46 0.76 -2.22
C PHE A 38 8.92 2.22 -2.13
N THR A 39 8.43 3.10 -3.00
CA THR A 39 8.78 4.53 -2.98
C THR A 39 8.31 5.21 -1.69
N ILE A 40 7.11 4.88 -1.22
CA ILE A 40 6.51 5.51 -0.04
C ILE A 40 7.02 4.89 1.26
N PHE A 41 7.21 3.57 1.31
CA PHE A 41 7.58 2.83 2.52
C PHE A 41 8.75 1.85 2.26
N PRO A 42 9.94 2.35 1.87
CA PRO A 42 11.05 1.49 1.45
C PRO A 42 11.45 0.47 2.52
N GLU A 43 11.52 0.87 3.79
CA GLU A 43 11.89 -0.02 4.91
C GLU A 43 10.98 -1.26 5.06
N ILE A 44 9.70 -1.11 4.69
CA ILE A 44 8.72 -2.18 4.79
C ILE A 44 8.71 -3.02 3.53
N PHE A 45 8.84 -2.43 2.35
CA PHE A 45 8.70 -3.13 1.06
C PHE A 45 10.02 -3.43 0.35
N SER A 46 11.17 -3.25 0.99
CA SER A 46 12.47 -3.67 0.48
C SER A 46 12.87 -5.08 0.94
N PHE A 47 13.88 -5.67 0.31
CA PHE A 47 14.55 -6.83 0.88
C PHE A 47 15.33 -6.42 2.15
N SER A 48 15.40 -7.34 3.12
CA SER A 48 16.13 -7.12 4.38
C SER A 48 17.63 -6.89 4.16
N LYS A 49 18.26 -7.68 3.28
CA LYS A 49 19.69 -7.57 2.96
C LYS A 49 20.00 -6.60 1.82
N TYR A 50 19.00 -6.22 1.04
CA TYR A 50 19.15 -5.39 -0.14
C TYR A 50 18.06 -4.30 -0.18
N PRO A 51 18.17 -3.28 0.69
CA PRO A 51 17.11 -2.28 0.89
C PRO A 51 16.81 -1.42 -0.34
N GLN A 52 17.71 -1.38 -1.32
CA GLN A 52 17.54 -0.66 -2.57
C GLN A 52 16.61 -1.37 -3.57
N TRP A 53 16.25 -2.63 -3.32
CA TRP A 53 15.41 -3.43 -4.21
C TRP A 53 14.06 -3.76 -3.56
N PRO A 54 12.94 -3.66 -4.31
CA PRO A 54 11.62 -3.99 -3.80
C PRO A 54 11.43 -5.49 -3.64
N ASP A 55 10.84 -5.89 -2.52
CA ASP A 55 10.42 -7.26 -2.21
C ASP A 55 8.94 -7.44 -2.55
N SER A 56 8.66 -7.94 -3.75
CA SER A 56 7.30 -8.16 -4.27
C SER A 56 6.52 -9.24 -3.50
N LEU A 57 7.20 -10.16 -2.80
CA LEU A 57 6.54 -11.21 -2.01
C LEU A 57 5.76 -10.62 -0.83
N LYS A 58 6.21 -9.47 -0.32
CA LYS A 58 5.50 -8.72 0.73
C LYS A 58 4.15 -8.19 0.27
N LEU A 59 3.93 -8.06 -1.04
CA LEU A 59 2.63 -7.69 -1.62
C LEU A 59 1.78 -8.91 -1.97
N ASP A 60 2.32 -9.95 -2.63
CA ASP A 60 1.48 -11.02 -3.20
C ASP A 60 0.59 -11.71 -2.15
N ARG A 61 1.17 -12.12 -1.01
CA ARG A 61 0.40 -12.75 0.08
C ARG A 61 -0.66 -11.83 0.64
N GLN A 62 -0.34 -10.54 0.78
CA GLN A 62 -1.24 -9.56 1.38
C GLN A 62 -2.39 -9.20 0.44
N LEU A 63 -2.14 -9.13 -0.87
CA LEU A 63 -3.17 -8.90 -1.88
C LEU A 63 -4.18 -10.05 -1.93
N ARG A 64 -3.76 -11.30 -1.70
CA ARG A 64 -4.69 -12.43 -1.52
C ARG A 64 -5.58 -12.23 -0.28
N THR A 65 -4.99 -11.83 0.85
CA THR A 65 -5.74 -11.55 2.09
C THR A 65 -6.73 -10.41 1.93
N LEU A 66 -6.31 -9.30 1.30
CA LEU A 66 -7.17 -8.14 1.05
C LEU A 66 -8.37 -8.47 0.17
N ARG A 67 -8.17 -9.32 -0.86
CA ARG A 67 -9.26 -9.84 -1.71
C ARG A 67 -10.22 -10.74 -0.93
N LYS A 68 -9.70 -11.68 -0.13
CA LYS A 68 -10.53 -12.54 0.75
C LYS A 68 -11.38 -11.70 1.71
N ARG A 69 -10.84 -10.59 2.20
CA ARG A 69 -11.55 -9.63 3.07
C ARG A 69 -12.45 -8.63 2.33
N LYS A 70 -12.60 -8.75 1.00
CA LYS A 70 -13.40 -7.86 0.14
C LYS A 70 -13.03 -6.37 0.26
N LEU A 71 -11.76 -6.07 0.55
CA LEU A 71 -11.25 -4.70 0.63
C LEU A 71 -10.75 -4.18 -0.73
N ILE A 72 -10.32 -5.09 -1.60
CA ILE A 72 -9.89 -4.79 -2.96
C ILE A 72 -10.54 -5.75 -3.96
N THR A 73 -10.64 -5.29 -5.20
CA THR A 73 -11.02 -6.10 -6.37
C THR A 73 -9.86 -6.15 -7.36
N GLY A 74 -9.98 -7.02 -8.38
CA GLY A 74 -8.95 -7.21 -9.40
C GLY A 74 -7.89 -8.25 -9.03
N ASN A 75 -6.83 -8.33 -9.82
CA ASN A 75 -5.77 -9.32 -9.65
C ASN A 75 -4.45 -8.84 -10.31
N PRO A 76 -3.31 -9.52 -10.04
CA PRO A 76 -2.02 -9.11 -10.59
C PRO A 76 -1.93 -9.06 -12.12
N LYS A 77 -2.75 -9.85 -12.84
CA LYS A 77 -2.77 -9.88 -14.31
C LYS A 77 -3.51 -8.69 -14.92
N THR A 78 -4.36 -8.00 -14.15
CA THR A 78 -5.16 -6.87 -14.64
C THR A 78 -4.74 -5.59 -13.93
N SER A 79 -5.50 -5.20 -12.91
CA SER A 79 -5.24 -4.05 -12.05
C SER A 79 -6.08 -4.19 -10.79
N PHE A 80 -5.68 -3.50 -9.73
CA PHE A 80 -6.39 -3.47 -8.47
C PHE A 80 -7.26 -2.23 -8.35
N SER A 81 -8.39 -2.38 -7.68
CA SER A 81 -9.26 -1.27 -7.29
C SER A 81 -9.70 -1.44 -5.84
N LEU A 82 -10.02 -0.33 -5.18
CA LEU A 82 -10.55 -0.34 -3.82
C LEU A 82 -12.06 -0.54 -3.82
N THR A 83 -12.56 -1.35 -2.90
CA THR A 83 -14.00 -1.33 -2.57
C THR A 83 -14.30 -0.11 -1.69
N LYS A 84 -15.59 0.19 -1.45
CA LYS A 84 -15.99 1.28 -0.54
C LYS A 84 -15.34 1.13 0.84
N LEU A 85 -15.29 -0.09 1.37
CA LEU A 85 -14.65 -0.40 2.65
C LEU A 85 -13.13 -0.23 2.60
N GLY A 86 -12.47 -0.75 1.56
CA GLY A 86 -11.03 -0.56 1.38
C GLY A 86 -10.63 0.90 1.27
N LYS A 87 -11.42 1.70 0.55
CA LYS A 87 -11.23 3.14 0.40
C LYS A 87 -11.35 3.87 1.75
N LYS A 88 -12.34 3.53 2.57
CA LYS A 88 -12.50 4.12 3.91
C LYS A 88 -11.24 3.92 4.76
N ILE A 89 -10.72 2.68 4.82
CA ILE A 89 -9.51 2.35 5.58
C ILE A 89 -8.29 3.09 5.01
N ALA A 90 -8.15 3.16 3.69
CA ALA A 90 -7.06 3.89 3.04
C ALA A 90 -7.08 5.39 3.41
N LEU A 91 -8.26 6.01 3.44
CA LEU A 91 -8.43 7.41 3.83
C LEU A 91 -8.14 7.64 5.31
N GLU A 92 -8.57 6.75 6.20
CA GLU A 92 -8.24 6.81 7.64
C GLU A 92 -6.72 6.69 7.86
N THR A 93 -6.07 5.80 7.11
CA THR A 93 -4.62 5.63 7.11
C THR A 93 -3.92 6.90 6.61
N SER A 94 -4.43 7.51 5.52
CA SER A 94 -3.93 8.78 4.99
C SER A 94 -4.06 9.94 5.98
N LYS A 95 -5.21 10.06 6.65
CA LYS A 95 -5.44 11.07 7.72
C LYS A 95 -4.46 10.90 8.86
N SER A 96 -4.22 9.67 9.29
CA SER A 96 -3.25 9.36 10.36
C SER A 96 -1.82 9.81 9.97
N PHE A 97 -1.44 9.67 8.70
CA PHE A 97 -0.15 10.17 8.22
C PHE A 97 -0.10 11.69 8.09
N ARG A 98 -1.16 12.35 7.62
CA ARG A 98 -1.22 13.82 7.52
C ARG A 98 -1.18 14.49 8.90
N GLN A 99 -1.95 13.99 9.86
CA GLN A 99 -1.97 14.55 11.21
C GLN A 99 -0.60 14.43 11.89
N ARG A 100 0.11 13.32 11.71
CA ARG A 100 1.44 13.14 12.30
C ARG A 100 2.55 13.94 11.61
N LYS A 101 2.34 14.36 10.36
CA LYS A 101 3.25 15.28 9.64
C LYS A 101 3.08 16.75 10.10
N LEU A 102 1.95 17.10 10.72
CA LEU A 102 1.68 18.44 11.28
C LEU A 102 2.28 18.67 12.68
N PHE A 103 2.72 17.61 13.37
CA PHE A 103 3.37 17.69 14.68
C PHE A 103 4.89 17.51 14.61
N LYS A 104 5.48 17.91 13.49
CA LYS A 104 6.92 17.90 13.25
C LYS A 104 7.43 19.27 12.85
#